data_AF-A0A8I6YSS2-F1
#
_entry.id   AF-A0A8I6YSS2-F1
#
_cell.length_a   1.000
_cell.length_b   1.000
_cell.length_c   1.000
_cell.angle_alpha   90.00
_cell.angle_beta   90.00
_cell.angle_gamma   90.00
#
_symmetry.space_group_name_H-M   'P 1'
#
loop_
_entity.id
_entity.type
_entity.pdbx_description
1 polymer ?
#
loop_
_entity_poly.entity_id
_entity_poly.type
_entity_poly.pdbx_seq_one_letter_code
_entity_poly.pdbx_strand_id
1 'polypeptide(L)'
;MTERRQGNKKMTRVSGLECFLLDADSLASELQKKFACSTATAELPGIIALYPTLVHLFSDSKRGQHEVLIQGGVIENLAKHLVDHHGVPKRYIEVYDKTKK
;
A
#
# COMPACT_ATOMS: atom_id res chain seq x y z
N MET A 1 4.37 5.06 -3.73
CA MET A 1 4.26 6.38 -4.39
C MET A 1 3.89 7.46 -3.39
N THR A 2 4.50 8.66 -3.42
CA THR A 2 4.05 9.82 -2.63
C THR A 2 3.51 10.91 -3.56
N GLU A 3 2.31 11.43 -3.27
CA GLU A 3 1.64 12.47 -4.06
C GLU A 3 1.03 13.57 -3.18
N ARG A 4 0.81 14.77 -3.75
CA ARG A 4 0.06 15.84 -3.07
C ARG A 4 -1.44 15.65 -3.30
N ARG A 5 -2.21 15.46 -2.22
CA ARG A 5 -3.65 15.14 -2.31
C ARG A 5 -4.54 16.38 -2.35
N GLN A 6 -4.14 17.45 -1.65
CA GLN A 6 -4.75 18.78 -1.68
C GLN A 6 -3.86 19.77 -0.89
N GLY A 7 -3.53 20.94 -1.45
CA GLY A 7 -2.61 21.89 -0.81
C GLY A 7 -1.22 21.31 -0.55
N ASN A 8 -0.62 21.60 0.61
CA ASN A 8 0.71 21.09 1.00
C ASN A 8 0.67 19.68 1.62
N LYS A 9 -0.51 19.00 1.63
CA LYS A 9 -0.66 17.67 2.23
C LYS A 9 -0.13 16.59 1.29
N LYS A 10 0.84 15.82 1.79
CA LYS A 10 1.40 14.65 1.11
C LYS A 10 0.66 13.38 1.53
N MET A 11 0.65 12.42 0.62
CA MET A 11 0.07 11.10 0.86
C MET A 11 0.97 10.05 0.25
N THR A 12 1.35 9.06 1.05
CA THR A 12 2.10 7.88 0.61
C THR A 12 1.13 6.74 0.30
N ARG A 13 1.34 6.06 -0.82
CA ARG A 13 0.61 4.86 -1.25
C ARG A 13 1.58 3.70 -1.38
N VAL A 14 1.15 2.51 -0.94
CA VAL A 14 1.86 1.25 -1.13
C VAL A 14 0.91 0.24 -1.74
N SER A 15 1.35 -0.42 -2.80
CA SER A 15 0.61 -1.43 -3.56
C SER A 15 1.53 -2.64 -3.77
N GLY A 16 0.97 -3.79 -4.15
CA GLY A 16 1.75 -5.01 -4.38
C GLY A 16 2.16 -5.72 -3.08
N LEU A 17 1.40 -5.51 -2.00
CA LEU A 17 1.60 -6.16 -0.70
C LEU A 17 1.33 -7.67 -0.78
N GLU A 18 0.39 -8.04 -1.64
CA GLU A 18 -0.02 -9.42 -1.91
C GLU A 18 1.13 -10.29 -2.47
N CYS A 19 2.10 -9.70 -3.17
CA CYS A 19 3.28 -10.41 -3.69
C CYS A 19 4.17 -10.96 -2.56
N PHE A 20 4.07 -10.36 -1.37
CA PHE A 20 4.79 -10.76 -0.16
C PHE A 20 3.88 -11.43 0.88
N LEU A 21 2.66 -11.82 0.47
CA LEU A 21 1.64 -12.40 1.35
C LEU A 21 1.31 -11.51 2.56
N LEU A 22 1.43 -10.18 2.40
CA LEU A 22 1.11 -9.21 3.43
C LEU A 22 -0.36 -8.80 3.33
N ASP A 23 -1.06 -8.87 4.46
CA ASP A 23 -2.44 -8.40 4.57
C ASP A 23 -2.49 -6.86 4.69
N ALA A 24 -3.29 -6.23 3.84
CA ALA A 24 -3.35 -4.77 3.74
C ALA A 24 -3.99 -4.12 4.97
N ASP A 25 -5.02 -4.73 5.55
CA ASP A 25 -5.72 -4.20 6.72
C ASP A 25 -4.87 -4.31 7.99
N SER A 26 -4.18 -5.44 8.16
CA SER A 26 -3.19 -5.64 9.22
C SER A 26 -2.04 -4.63 9.11
N LEU A 27 -1.48 -4.45 7.91
CA LEU A 27 -0.40 -3.49 7.68
C LEU A 27 -0.89 -2.06 7.94
N ALA A 28 -2.07 -1.67 7.45
CA ALA A 28 -2.62 -0.34 7.71
C ALA A 28 -2.73 -0.06 9.22
N SER A 29 -3.26 -1.00 10.00
CA SER A 29 -3.39 -0.89 11.45
C SER A 29 -2.04 -0.76 12.17
N GLU A 30 -1.00 -1.46 11.69
CA GLU A 30 0.36 -1.35 12.21
C GLU A 30 0.98 0.02 11.88
N LEU A 31 0.88 0.43 10.61
CA LEU A 31 1.40 1.71 10.13
C LEU A 31 0.74 2.90 10.83
N GLN A 32 -0.57 2.82 11.11
CA GLN A 32 -1.31 3.84 11.85
C GLN A 32 -0.72 4.07 13.25
N LYS A 33 -0.42 2.99 13.97
CA LYS A 33 0.19 3.06 15.31
C LYS A 33 1.63 3.56 15.23
N LYS A 34 2.40 3.07 14.26
CA LYS A 34 3.83 3.36 14.13
C LYS A 34 4.13 4.80 13.67
N PHE A 35 3.34 5.31 12.73
CA PHE A 35 3.52 6.65 12.20
C PHE A 35 2.61 7.69 12.85
N ALA A 36 1.76 7.30 13.80
CA ALA A 36 0.76 8.17 14.43
C ALA A 36 -0.06 8.96 13.40
N CYS A 37 -0.39 8.32 12.28
CA CYS A 37 -1.04 8.92 11.12
C CYS A 37 -2.26 8.11 10.69
N SER A 38 -3.24 8.77 10.08
CA SER A 38 -4.38 8.05 9.50
C SER A 38 -3.93 7.22 8.29
N THR A 39 -4.30 5.95 8.31
CA THR A 39 -4.14 5.02 7.19
C THR A 39 -5.50 4.54 6.70
N ALA A 40 -5.59 4.20 5.42
CA ALA A 40 -6.77 3.57 4.84
C ALA A 40 -6.33 2.47 3.88
N THR A 41 -7.16 1.44 3.72
CA THR A 41 -7.03 0.47 2.64
C THR A 41 -7.95 0.90 1.49
N ALA A 42 -7.49 0.76 0.26
CA ALA A 42 -8.28 1.00 -0.93
C ALA A 42 -8.09 -0.15 -1.92
N GLU A 43 -9.15 -0.50 -2.61
CA GLU A 43 -9.09 -1.47 -3.71
C GLU A 43 -8.44 -0.80 -4.93
N LEU A 44 -7.39 -1.42 -5.46
CA LEU A 44 -6.69 -0.98 -6.65
C LEU A 44 -7.53 -1.33 -7.88
N PRO A 45 -7.95 -0.35 -8.69
CA PRO A 45 -8.73 -0.60 -9.90
C PRO A 45 -7.80 -1.08 -11.03
N GLY A 46 -7.41 -2.36 -11.02
CA GLY A 46 -6.54 -2.94 -12.04
C GLY A 46 -6.92 -4.38 -12.38
N ILE A 47 -7.12 -4.65 -13.69
CA ILE A 47 -7.37 -5.94 -14.41
C ILE A 47 -8.51 -6.85 -13.89
N ILE A 48 -8.82 -6.86 -12.60
CA ILE A 48 -9.85 -7.67 -11.93
C ILE A 48 -11.26 -7.30 -12.40
N ALA A 49 -11.45 -6.09 -12.95
CA ALA A 49 -12.71 -5.69 -13.57
C ALA A 49 -13.04 -6.46 -14.87
N LEU A 50 -12.06 -7.08 -15.54
CA LEU A 50 -12.30 -7.79 -16.81
C LEU A 50 -12.82 -9.23 -16.61
N TYR A 51 -12.56 -9.87 -15.46
CA TYR A 51 -12.98 -11.26 -15.19
C TYR A 51 -13.43 -11.49 -13.73
N PRO A 52 -14.51 -10.83 -13.26
CA PRO A 52 -15.01 -10.96 -11.89
C PRO A 52 -15.57 -12.36 -11.55
N THR A 53 -15.91 -13.17 -12.57
CA THR A 53 -16.59 -14.47 -12.41
C THR A 53 -15.67 -15.66 -12.12
N LEU A 54 -14.39 -15.61 -12.50
CA LEU A 54 -13.46 -16.73 -12.22
C LEU A 54 -12.86 -16.69 -10.81
N VAL A 55 -12.95 -15.55 -10.12
CA VAL A 55 -12.30 -15.34 -8.81
C VAL A 55 -13.22 -15.73 -7.64
N HIS A 56 -14.54 -15.71 -7.83
CA HIS A 56 -15.52 -16.14 -6.81
C HIS A 56 -15.43 -17.63 -6.45
N LEU A 57 -14.82 -18.47 -7.31
CA LEU A 57 -14.72 -19.91 -7.09
C LEU A 57 -13.53 -20.34 -6.19
N PHE A 58 -12.57 -19.46 -5.89
CA PHE A 58 -11.33 -19.85 -5.19
C PHE A 58 -11.07 -19.14 -3.84
N SER A 59 -11.90 -18.20 -3.41
CA SER A 59 -11.77 -17.59 -2.07
C SER A 59 -12.92 -16.63 -1.77
N ASP A 60 -13.60 -16.83 -0.65
CA ASP A 60 -14.58 -15.92 -0.02
C ASP A 60 -14.01 -14.56 0.46
N SER A 61 -12.88 -14.11 -0.09
CA SER A 61 -12.25 -12.87 0.34
C SER A 61 -11.96 -12.01 -0.87
N LYS A 62 -12.86 -11.06 -1.14
CA LYS A 62 -12.75 -9.88 -2.02
C LYS A 62 -11.36 -9.68 -2.64
N ARG A 63 -10.99 -10.45 -3.67
CA ARG A 63 -9.66 -10.37 -4.29
C ARG A 63 -9.62 -9.22 -5.30
N GLY A 64 -9.76 -7.99 -4.79
CA GLY A 64 -9.12 -6.80 -5.37
C GLY A 64 -7.64 -6.82 -4.99
N GLN A 65 -6.74 -6.33 -5.84
CA GLN A 65 -5.42 -5.91 -5.33
C GLN A 65 -5.69 -4.75 -4.36
N HIS A 66 -5.07 -4.75 -3.18
CA HIS A 66 -5.30 -3.70 -2.18
C HIS A 66 -4.08 -2.79 -2.10
N GLU A 67 -4.33 -1.49 -2.04
CA GLU A 67 -3.32 -0.49 -1.70
C GLU A 67 -3.56 0.07 -0.30
N VAL A 68 -2.45 0.30 0.42
CA VAL A 68 -2.47 1.01 1.70
C VAL A 68 -2.11 2.47 1.45
N LEU A 69 -3.00 3.32 1.90
CA LEU A 69 -2.97 4.78 1.82
C LEU A 69 -2.55 5.33 3.18
N ILE A 70 -1.43 6.04 3.25
CA ILE A 70 -0.90 6.65 4.48
C ILE A 70 -0.85 8.17 4.32
N GLN A 71 -1.39 8.90 5.29
CA GLN A 71 -1.24 10.36 5.34
C GLN A 71 0.20 10.74 5.70
N GLY A 72 0.79 11.68 4.96
CA GLY A 72 2.15 12.18 5.18
C GLY A 72 3.14 11.76 4.07
N GLY A 73 4.35 12.31 4.15
CA GLY A 73 5.46 11.98 3.24
C GLY A 73 6.39 10.92 3.84
N VAL A 74 5.84 9.78 4.25
CA VAL A 74 6.55 8.77 5.06
C VAL A 74 7.23 7.68 4.22
N ILE A 75 7.49 7.93 2.93
CA ILE A 75 7.94 6.90 1.99
C ILE A 75 9.28 6.26 2.36
N GLU A 76 10.21 7.05 2.90
CA GLU A 76 11.52 6.54 3.34
C GLU A 76 11.39 5.66 4.60
N ASN A 77 10.61 6.12 5.59
CA ASN A 77 10.36 5.37 6.82
C ASN A 77 9.59 4.07 6.55
N LEU A 78 8.67 4.11 5.59
CA LEU A 78 7.87 2.96 5.16
C LEU A 78 8.71 1.93 4.40
N ALA A 79 9.56 2.38 3.46
CA ALA A 79 10.49 1.49 2.78
C ALA A 79 11.44 0.80 3.78
N LYS A 80 11.97 1.56 4.75
CA LYS A 80 12.80 0.99 5.82
C LYS A 80 12.02 -0.04 6.65
N HIS A 81 10.79 0.26 7.04
CA HIS A 81 9.97 -0.66 7.81
C HIS A 81 9.65 -1.97 7.06
N LEU A 82 9.39 -1.90 5.76
CA LEU A 82 9.16 -3.09 4.92
C LEU A 82 10.41 -3.98 4.84
N VAL A 83 11.60 -3.38 4.76
CA VAL A 83 12.87 -4.13 4.79
C VAL A 83 13.10 -4.75 6.16
N ASP A 84 13.01 -3.94 7.23
CA ASP A 84 13.42 -4.34 8.58
C ASP A 84 12.44 -5.34 9.24
N HIS A 85 11.13 -5.17 9.04
CA HIS A 85 10.10 -5.99 9.71
C HIS A 85 9.47 -7.05 8.81
N HIS A 86 9.27 -6.74 7.53
CA HIS A 86 8.63 -7.68 6.59
C HIS A 86 9.64 -8.41 5.71
N GLY A 87 10.94 -8.13 5.86
CA GLY A 87 12.00 -8.77 5.10
C GLY A 87 11.94 -8.51 3.60
N VAL A 88 11.17 -7.49 3.17
CA VAL A 88 10.99 -7.18 1.74
C VAL A 88 12.33 -6.68 1.20
N PRO A 89 12.96 -7.39 0.24
CA PRO A 89 14.24 -6.97 -0.28
C PRO A 89 14.12 -5.61 -0.97
N LYS A 90 15.00 -4.66 -0.65
CA LYS A 90 14.99 -3.29 -1.18
C LYS A 90 14.93 -3.21 -2.71
N ARG A 91 15.47 -4.22 -3.42
CA ARG A 91 15.42 -4.34 -4.88
C ARG A 91 14.00 -4.43 -5.45
N TYR A 92 13.02 -4.86 -4.65
CA TYR A 92 11.61 -4.95 -5.04
C TYR A 92 10.77 -3.76 -4.54
N ILE A 93 11.40 -2.79 -3.87
CA ILE A 93 10.70 -1.60 -3.37
C ILE A 93 10.96 -0.45 -4.35
N GLU A 94 9.97 -0.19 -5.20
CA GLU A 94 10.01 0.95 -6.11
C GLU A 94 9.50 2.22 -5.40
N VAL A 95 10.41 3.17 -5.21
CA VAL A 95 10.12 4.45 -4.54
C VAL A 95 9.84 5.51 -5.60
N TYR A 96 8.56 5.88 -5.73
CA TYR A 96 8.13 6.96 -6.62
C TYR A 96 7.65 8.17 -5.82
N ASP A 97 8.48 9.20 -5.67
CA ASP A 97 8.14 10.43 -4.94
C ASP A 97 7.87 11.58 -5.91
N LYS A 98 6.59 11.88 -6.18
CA LYS A 98 6.19 13.01 -7.04
C LYS A 98 6.38 14.38 -6.36
N THR A 99 6.82 14.41 -5.11
CA THR A 99 6.95 15.64 -4.31
C THR A 99 8.37 16.19 -4.26
N LYS A 100 9.36 15.43 -4.73
CA LYS A 100 10.73 15.89 -4.98
C LYS A 100 10.82 16.38 -6.42
N LYS A 101 11.38 17.57 -6.63
CA LYS A 101 11.64 18.17 -7.95
C LYS A 101 12.91 17.59 -8.55
#